data_AF-A0A2V7QHN3-F1
#
_entry.id   AF-A0A2V7QHN3-F1
#
_cell.length_a   1.000
_cell.length_b   1.000
_cell.length_c   1.000
_cell.angle_alpha   90.00
_cell.angle_beta   90.00
_cell.angle_gamma   90.00
#
_symmetry.space_group_name_H-M   'P 1'
#
loop_
_entity.id
_entity.type
_entity.pdbx_description
1 polymer ?
#
loop_
_entity_poly.entity_id
_entity_poly.type
_entity_poly.pdbx_seq_one_letter_code
_entity_poly.pdbx_strand_id
1 'polypeptide(L)'
;MVAPYDITVILPTQNSAVMYKGLTRSDPALLYPDVAAAERTATISGTAPPASGSATVVFFASSGRYALGGGRADATTGQYAFAVRWHGSYDTDAGQLYLLRWTTDPTGLPASYNGYASKPLTISAGGDFSGNDFAAAELTDPPEQSISGAITVPASYTLNVRQFYIGFGHLGLSWEEKNALSNAFTYTVPDLSGVAFAVAAEAVDGSSRLSSFFKGGISGNTSNVSVPLAAAPQLASPASGASGVDTTIPFSWTQGQGTGVNLFEAWPGNSTSPTYFVFTTGDDAKIPDLAAEGMGLPAGASYSWHVHRLFPVASVDDAAGEGFRRFLIDLDGGDVGWTVSERFGFTTKAAAGAVAAFATASGAAAAGGAQHRGLVMRAAILAGPR
;
A
#
# COMPACT_ATOMS: atom_id res chain seq x y z
N MET A 1 -3.63 32.78 11.50
CA MET A 1 -3.02 31.96 10.44
C MET A 1 -1.55 31.83 10.76
N VAL A 2 -1.01 30.62 10.71
CA VAL A 2 0.44 30.38 10.79
C VAL A 2 1.05 30.71 9.42
N ALA A 3 2.27 31.25 9.38
CA ALA A 3 2.95 31.47 8.11
C ALA A 3 3.36 30.10 7.50
N PRO A 4 3.21 29.87 6.18
CA PRO A 4 3.65 28.65 5.55
C PRO A 4 5.15 28.41 5.79
N TYR A 5 5.52 27.15 6.05
CA TYR A 5 6.90 26.75 6.31
C TYR A 5 7.18 25.37 5.73
N ASP A 6 8.46 25.06 5.55
CA ASP A 6 8.91 23.78 5.03
C ASP A 6 9.60 22.99 6.16
N ILE A 7 9.46 21.66 6.15
CA ILE A 7 10.24 20.75 7.00
C ILE A 7 11.05 19.81 6.12
N THR A 8 12.33 19.63 6.44
CA THR A 8 13.16 18.54 5.91
C THR A 8 13.54 17.58 7.03
N VAL A 9 13.24 16.29 6.84
CA VAL A 9 13.66 15.18 7.70
C VAL A 9 14.81 14.45 7.01
N ILE A 10 15.94 14.32 7.72
CA ILE A 10 17.14 13.62 7.22
C ILE A 10 17.27 12.29 7.95
N LEU A 11 17.56 11.23 7.20
CA LEU A 11 17.46 9.84 7.64
C LEU A 11 18.79 9.13 7.31
N PRO A 12 19.87 9.38 8.08
CA PRO A 12 21.23 8.98 7.68
C PRO A 12 21.40 7.47 7.55
N THR A 13 20.70 6.68 8.38
CA THR A 13 20.71 5.21 8.35
C THR A 13 20.12 4.62 7.08
N GLN A 14 19.28 5.38 6.35
CA GLN A 14 18.65 4.99 5.10
C GLN A 14 19.21 5.72 3.89
N ASN A 15 20.15 6.65 4.08
CA ASN A 15 20.62 7.55 3.02
C ASN A 15 19.43 8.22 2.29
N SER A 16 18.48 8.76 3.05
CA SER A 16 17.24 9.35 2.51
C SER A 16 16.89 10.68 3.16
N ALA A 17 16.20 11.55 2.42
CA ALA A 17 15.67 12.82 2.92
C ALA A 17 14.23 13.06 2.45
N VAL A 18 13.37 13.53 3.34
CA VAL A 18 11.94 13.81 3.07
C VAL A 18 11.64 15.26 3.37
N MET A 19 11.14 16.00 2.38
CA MET A 19 10.74 17.39 2.50
C MET A 19 9.21 17.53 2.40
N TYR A 20 8.62 18.34 3.27
CA TYR A 20 7.22 18.75 3.21
C TYR A 20 7.19 20.26 2.92
N LYS A 21 6.65 20.66 1.77
CA LYS A 21 6.61 22.06 1.34
C LYS A 21 5.28 22.73 1.69
N GLY A 22 5.33 23.93 2.26
CA GLY A 22 4.16 24.77 2.49
C GLY A 22 3.20 24.28 3.57
N LEU A 23 3.71 23.66 4.63
CA LEU A 23 2.93 23.31 5.82
C LEU A 23 2.42 24.59 6.52
N THR A 24 1.23 24.53 7.12
CA THR A 24 0.67 25.59 7.97
C THR A 24 0.21 25.07 9.35
N ARG A 25 0.13 23.74 9.54
CA ARG A 25 -0.19 23.13 10.84
C ARG A 25 0.95 23.31 11.86
N SER A 26 0.62 23.40 13.14
CA SER A 26 1.61 23.52 14.23
C SER A 26 2.08 22.19 14.82
N ASP A 27 1.43 21.07 14.43
CA ASP A 27 1.57 19.74 15.02
C ASP A 27 1.77 18.63 13.96
N PRO A 28 2.77 18.74 13.05
CA PRO A 28 2.94 17.79 11.96
C PRO A 28 3.35 16.39 12.44
N ALA A 29 2.56 15.39 12.08
CA ALA A 29 2.89 13.98 12.19
C ALA A 29 3.55 13.55 10.88
N LEU A 30 4.87 13.67 10.84
CA LEU A 30 5.68 13.40 9.65
C LEU A 30 5.75 11.90 9.39
N LEU A 31 5.36 11.49 8.18
CA LEU A 31 5.41 10.10 7.78
C LEU A 31 6.85 9.68 7.45
N TYR A 32 7.26 8.54 8.01
CA TYR A 32 8.53 7.87 7.77
C TYR A 32 8.29 6.37 7.49
N PRO A 33 8.64 5.86 6.30
CA PRO A 33 8.29 4.50 5.87
C PRO A 33 9.35 3.46 6.30
N ASP A 34 9.68 3.37 7.60
CA ASP A 34 10.41 2.23 8.15
C ASP A 34 10.22 2.10 9.67
N VAL A 35 9.90 0.89 10.12
CA VAL A 35 9.75 0.56 11.54
C VAL A 35 10.90 -0.37 11.92
N ALA A 36 12.04 0.22 12.28
CA ALA A 36 13.24 -0.48 12.77
C ALA A 36 13.05 -1.07 14.20
N ALA A 37 11.87 -1.63 14.48
CA ALA A 37 11.59 -2.42 15.67
C ALA A 37 11.76 -3.91 15.35
N ALA A 38 12.28 -4.67 16.31
CA ALA A 38 12.49 -6.11 16.15
C ALA A 38 11.20 -6.82 15.71
N GLU A 39 11.28 -7.64 14.67
CA GLU A 39 10.22 -8.58 14.30
C GLU A 39 10.04 -9.56 15.47
N ARG A 40 8.78 -9.73 15.87
CA ARG A 40 8.35 -10.70 16.87
C ARG A 40 7.44 -11.69 16.18
N THR A 41 7.55 -12.96 16.56
CA THR A 41 6.79 -14.05 15.96
C THR A 41 6.18 -14.94 17.03
N ALA A 42 5.06 -15.59 16.71
CA ALA A 42 4.45 -16.66 17.50
C ALA A 42 3.84 -17.69 16.53
N THR A 43 3.69 -18.94 16.95
CA THR A 43 2.99 -19.98 16.18
C THR A 43 1.60 -20.20 16.76
N ILE A 44 0.58 -20.32 15.92
CA ILE A 44 -0.76 -20.76 16.32
C ILE A 44 -1.09 -22.03 15.53
N SER A 45 -1.63 -23.04 16.22
CA SER A 45 -2.10 -24.28 15.59
C SER A 45 -3.31 -24.89 16.28
N GLY A 46 -4.06 -25.70 15.54
CA GLY A 46 -5.25 -26.40 16.01
C GLY A 46 -6.03 -27.02 14.86
N THR A 47 -7.29 -27.36 15.13
CA THR A 47 -8.22 -27.94 14.16
C THR A 47 -9.46 -27.09 13.93
N ALA A 48 -10.04 -27.24 12.75
CA ALA A 48 -11.39 -26.80 12.41
C ALA A 48 -12.20 -28.01 11.92
N PRO A 49 -13.54 -27.98 11.92
CA PRO A 49 -14.33 -29.10 11.39
C PRO A 49 -14.00 -29.32 9.90
N PRO A 50 -13.63 -30.52 9.43
CA PRO A 50 -13.32 -30.75 8.02
C PRO A 50 -14.47 -30.35 7.08
N ALA A 51 -14.16 -29.77 5.92
CA ALA A 51 -15.14 -29.26 4.98
C ALA A 51 -14.65 -29.39 3.52
N SER A 52 -14.90 -30.55 2.93
CA SER A 52 -14.70 -30.78 1.50
C SER A 52 -15.53 -29.80 0.66
N GLY A 53 -14.95 -29.25 -0.40
CA GLY A 53 -15.61 -28.28 -1.29
C GLY A 53 -15.72 -26.85 -0.74
N SER A 54 -15.17 -26.56 0.46
CA SER A 54 -15.08 -25.21 1.01
C SER A 54 -13.64 -24.81 1.28
N ALA A 55 -13.35 -23.50 1.21
CA ALA A 55 -12.16 -22.94 1.82
C ALA A 55 -12.47 -22.62 3.29
N THR A 56 -11.63 -23.07 4.22
CA THR A 56 -11.66 -22.65 5.64
C THR A 56 -10.33 -21.97 5.94
N VAL A 57 -10.36 -20.71 6.36
CA VAL A 57 -9.17 -19.97 6.79
C VAL A 57 -9.33 -19.57 8.24
N VAL A 58 -8.28 -19.82 9.02
CA VAL A 58 -8.16 -19.39 10.40
C VAL A 58 -7.09 -18.31 10.47
N PHE A 59 -7.37 -17.20 11.15
CA PHE A 59 -6.47 -16.05 11.22
C PHE A 59 -6.60 -15.31 12.55
N PHE A 60 -5.51 -14.68 12.98
CA PHE A 60 -5.43 -13.90 14.21
C PHE A 60 -5.32 -12.42 13.91
N ALA A 61 -6.17 -11.59 14.54
CA ALA A 61 -6.05 -10.13 14.52
C ALA A 61 -5.93 -9.59 15.96
N SER A 62 -4.93 -8.74 16.21
CA SER A 62 -4.79 -8.03 17.49
C SER A 62 -5.90 -6.99 17.69
N SER A 63 -6.26 -6.74 18.96
CA SER A 63 -7.32 -5.81 19.36
C SER A 63 -6.95 -4.32 19.25
N GLY A 64 -5.81 -3.98 18.64
CA GLY A 64 -5.40 -2.58 18.41
C GLY A 64 -3.95 -2.40 17.93
N ARG A 65 -3.35 -3.43 17.32
CA ARG A 65 -1.96 -3.41 16.84
C ARG A 65 -1.83 -4.22 15.55
N TYR A 66 -0.72 -4.01 14.83
CA TYR A 66 -0.38 -4.79 13.63
C TYR A 66 0.30 -6.11 14.01
N ALA A 67 -0.46 -7.02 14.61
CA ALA A 67 -0.08 -8.43 14.75
C ALA A 67 -1.00 -9.29 13.87
N LEU A 68 -0.37 -10.09 13.01
CA LEU A 68 -1.06 -10.73 11.88
C LEU A 68 -0.56 -12.13 11.58
N GLY A 69 -1.48 -13.03 11.26
CA GLY A 69 -1.13 -14.36 10.76
C GLY A 69 -2.39 -15.12 10.43
N GLY A 70 -2.31 -16.02 9.45
CA GLY A 70 -3.41 -16.90 9.11
C GLY A 70 -2.96 -18.08 8.25
N GLY A 71 -3.76 -19.13 8.27
CA GLY A 71 -3.51 -20.37 7.55
C GLY A 71 -4.82 -21.00 7.10
N ARG A 72 -4.75 -21.72 5.98
CA ARG A 72 -5.87 -22.56 5.52
C ARG A 72 -5.91 -23.82 6.37
N ALA A 73 -7.09 -24.18 6.86
CA ALA A 73 -7.31 -25.50 7.44
C ALA A 73 -7.39 -26.55 6.33
N ASP A 74 -6.70 -27.68 6.52
CA ASP A 74 -6.75 -28.80 5.59
C ASP A 74 -8.19 -29.32 5.45
N ALA A 75 -8.66 -29.51 4.21
CA ALA A 75 -10.06 -29.82 3.95
C ALA A 75 -10.50 -31.21 4.43
N THR A 76 -9.55 -32.12 4.69
CA THR A 76 -9.80 -33.52 5.06
C THR A 76 -9.62 -33.76 6.56
N THR A 77 -8.56 -33.21 7.14
CA THR A 77 -8.16 -33.41 8.54
C THR A 77 -8.53 -32.25 9.45
N GLY A 78 -8.87 -31.09 8.89
CA GLY A 78 -9.20 -29.88 9.64
C GLY A 78 -7.99 -29.16 10.25
N GLN A 79 -6.78 -29.73 10.15
CA GLN A 79 -5.57 -29.20 10.77
C GLN A 79 -5.16 -27.86 10.15
N TYR A 80 -4.77 -26.90 10.98
CA TYR A 80 -4.13 -25.67 10.56
C TYR A 80 -2.95 -25.30 11.47
N ALA A 81 -1.95 -24.64 10.89
CA ALA A 81 -0.87 -24.00 11.63
C ALA A 81 -0.38 -22.78 10.84
N PHE A 82 -0.05 -21.69 11.54
CA PHE A 82 0.52 -20.49 10.93
C PHE A 82 1.36 -19.70 11.93
N ALA A 83 2.27 -18.89 11.40
CA ALA A 83 3.00 -17.91 12.19
C ALA A 83 2.23 -16.59 12.23
N VAL A 84 2.10 -16.00 13.42
CA VAL A 84 1.74 -14.60 13.62
C VAL A 84 3.02 -13.77 13.71
N ARG A 85 3.02 -12.58 13.11
CA ARG A 85 4.13 -11.63 13.14
C ARG A 85 3.68 -10.24 13.55
N TRP A 86 4.53 -9.53 14.27
CA TRP A 86 4.34 -8.11 14.62
C TRP A 86 5.69 -7.41 14.84
N HIS A 87 5.67 -6.08 14.85
CA HIS A 87 6.83 -5.26 15.19
C HIS A 87 6.52 -4.42 16.43
N GLY A 88 7.42 -4.43 17.41
CA GLY A 88 7.25 -3.61 18.61
C GLY A 88 8.13 -4.00 19.80
N SER A 89 8.10 -3.14 20.81
CA SER A 89 8.77 -3.34 22.11
C SER A 89 8.02 -4.30 23.05
N TYR A 90 6.80 -4.73 22.69
CA TYR A 90 5.96 -5.59 23.51
C TYR A 90 6.15 -7.07 23.17
N ASP A 91 6.30 -7.90 24.20
CA ASP A 91 6.43 -9.35 24.07
C ASP A 91 5.07 -10.09 24.10
N THR A 92 3.96 -9.40 24.37
CA THR A 92 2.60 -9.98 24.39
C THR A 92 1.60 -9.13 23.61
N ASP A 93 0.67 -9.80 22.92
CA ASP A 93 -0.41 -9.16 22.17
C ASP A 93 -1.73 -9.92 22.36
N ALA A 94 -2.81 -9.19 22.54
CA ALA A 94 -4.16 -9.73 22.76
C ALA A 94 -5.00 -9.49 21.52
N GLY A 95 -5.82 -10.47 21.15
CA GLY A 95 -6.60 -10.41 19.93
C GLY A 95 -7.69 -11.45 19.85
N GLN A 96 -8.17 -11.67 18.64
CA GLN A 96 -9.20 -12.64 18.31
C GLN A 96 -8.64 -13.60 17.27
N LEU A 97 -8.84 -14.90 17.51
CA LEU A 97 -8.67 -15.95 16.53
C LEU A 97 -10.01 -16.15 15.83
N TYR A 98 -10.06 -15.84 14.54
CA TYR A 98 -11.22 -15.99 13.69
C TYR A 98 -11.10 -17.22 12.81
N LEU A 99 -12.24 -17.83 12.49
CA LEU A 99 -12.44 -18.81 11.44
C LEU A 99 -13.49 -18.26 10.49
N LEU A 100 -13.18 -18.23 9.18
CA LEU A 100 -14.16 -17.99 8.13
C LEU A 100 -14.11 -19.13 7.12
N ARG A 101 -15.29 -19.56 6.68
CA ARG A 101 -15.49 -20.61 5.67
C ARG A 101 -16.45 -20.16 4.58
N TRP A 102 -16.07 -20.45 3.34
CA TRP A 102 -16.84 -20.13 2.15
C TRP A 102 -16.70 -21.20 1.07
N THR A 103 -17.68 -21.24 0.18
CA THR A 103 -17.56 -21.89 -1.14
C THR A 103 -17.02 -20.88 -2.15
N THR A 104 -16.31 -21.34 -3.18
CA THR A 104 -15.77 -20.47 -4.24
C THR A 104 -16.57 -20.60 -5.54
N ASP A 105 -16.73 -19.50 -6.25
CA ASP A 105 -17.25 -19.48 -7.61
C ASP A 105 -16.19 -19.97 -8.64
N PRO A 106 -16.52 -20.09 -9.94
CA PRO A 106 -15.56 -20.50 -10.97
C PRO A 106 -14.38 -19.54 -11.20
N THR A 107 -14.39 -18.35 -10.58
CA THR A 107 -13.31 -17.35 -10.65
C THR A 107 -12.41 -17.34 -9.40
N GLY A 108 -12.77 -18.12 -8.37
CA GLY A 108 -12.07 -18.18 -7.08
C GLY A 108 -12.59 -17.18 -6.03
N LEU A 109 -13.62 -16.39 -6.36
CA LEU A 109 -14.26 -15.46 -5.42
C LEU A 109 -15.19 -16.22 -4.45
N PRO A 110 -15.48 -15.69 -3.26
CA PRO A 110 -16.52 -16.26 -2.39
C PRO A 110 -17.90 -16.25 -3.04
N ALA A 111 -18.51 -17.43 -3.18
CA ALA A 111 -19.85 -17.60 -3.73
C ALA A 111 -20.93 -17.61 -2.64
N SER A 112 -20.70 -18.35 -1.56
CA SER A 112 -21.52 -18.39 -0.35
C SER A 112 -20.64 -18.63 0.88
N TYR A 113 -21.16 -18.32 2.07
CA TYR A 113 -20.50 -18.58 3.35
C TYR A 113 -21.24 -19.71 4.07
N ASN A 114 -20.53 -20.48 4.90
CA ASN A 114 -21.09 -21.65 5.59
C ASN A 114 -20.34 -21.98 6.90
N GLY A 115 -19.73 -20.97 7.51
CA GLY A 115 -19.01 -21.13 8.77
C GLY A 115 -18.28 -19.86 9.19
N TYR A 116 -18.66 -19.32 10.34
CA TYR A 116 -17.96 -18.26 11.03
C TYR A 116 -17.86 -18.58 12.52
N ALA A 117 -16.69 -18.38 13.11
CA ALA A 117 -16.46 -18.44 14.55
C ALA A 117 -15.32 -17.49 14.96
N SER A 118 -15.33 -17.05 16.22
CA SER A 118 -14.27 -16.21 16.79
C SER A 118 -14.07 -16.50 18.27
N LYS A 119 -12.84 -16.51 18.75
CA LYS A 119 -12.52 -16.63 20.18
C LYS A 119 -11.30 -15.80 20.58
N PRO A 120 -11.26 -15.26 21.81
CA PRO A 120 -10.13 -14.46 22.26
C PRO A 120 -8.88 -15.33 22.41
N LEU A 121 -7.74 -14.76 22.00
CA LEU A 121 -6.43 -15.38 22.16
C LEU A 121 -5.40 -14.30 22.51
N THR A 122 -4.49 -14.62 23.43
CA THR A 122 -3.34 -13.78 23.76
C THR A 122 -2.08 -14.54 23.40
N ILE A 123 -1.27 -13.96 22.53
CA ILE A 123 0.00 -14.52 22.06
C ILE A 123 1.20 -13.85 22.74
N SER A 124 2.35 -14.52 22.70
CA SER A 124 3.63 -14.00 23.18
C SER A 124 4.78 -14.31 22.21
N ALA A 125 5.79 -13.44 22.20
CA ALA A 125 6.95 -13.55 21.32
C ALA A 125 7.72 -14.86 21.58
N GLY A 126 8.00 -15.61 20.52
CA GLY A 126 8.61 -16.94 20.57
C GLY A 126 7.70 -18.08 21.06
N GLY A 127 6.43 -17.80 21.38
CA GLY A 127 5.49 -18.79 21.90
C GLY A 127 4.87 -19.68 20.82
N ASP A 128 4.50 -20.90 21.22
CA ASP A 128 3.68 -21.83 20.45
C ASP A 128 2.31 -21.99 21.13
N PHE A 129 1.25 -21.72 20.38
CA PHE A 129 -0.14 -21.69 20.82
C PHE A 129 -0.90 -22.78 20.07
N SER A 130 -0.65 -24.02 20.47
CA SER A 130 -1.32 -25.23 19.94
C SER A 130 -2.62 -25.55 20.68
N GLY A 131 -3.44 -26.43 20.09
CA GLY A 131 -4.74 -26.84 20.67
C GLY A 131 -5.84 -25.78 20.55
N ASN A 132 -5.70 -24.82 19.61
CA ASN A 132 -6.70 -23.78 19.39
C ASN A 132 -7.93 -24.27 18.59
N ASP A 133 -8.45 -25.44 18.91
CA ASP A 133 -9.49 -26.14 18.13
C ASP A 133 -10.84 -25.41 18.06
N PHE A 134 -11.47 -25.40 16.89
CA PHE A 134 -12.84 -24.94 16.68
C PHE A 134 -13.78 -26.13 16.57
N ALA A 135 -14.83 -26.17 17.40
CA ALA A 135 -15.83 -27.23 17.39
C ALA A 135 -16.96 -26.94 16.38
N ALA A 136 -17.58 -27.98 15.83
CA ALA A 136 -18.67 -27.81 14.85
C ALA A 136 -19.88 -27.03 15.39
N ALA A 137 -20.12 -27.06 16.71
CA ALA A 137 -21.17 -26.30 17.37
C ALA A 137 -20.82 -24.82 17.63
N GLU A 138 -19.56 -24.41 17.42
CA GLU A 138 -19.13 -23.01 17.51
C GLU A 138 -19.26 -22.27 16.17
N LEU A 139 -19.36 -23.01 15.06
CA LEU A 139 -19.54 -22.44 13.74
C LEU A 139 -20.99 -22.00 13.55
N THR A 140 -21.14 -20.71 13.26
CA THR A 140 -22.38 -20.11 12.78
C THR A 140 -22.40 -20.09 11.26
N ASP A 141 -23.57 -20.24 10.65
CA ASP A 141 -23.77 -20.04 9.22
C ASP A 141 -24.28 -18.60 9.00
N PRO A 142 -23.44 -17.66 8.51
CA PRO A 142 -23.82 -16.26 8.41
C PRO A 142 -24.69 -16.03 7.17
N PRO A 143 -25.85 -15.34 7.29
CA PRO A 143 -26.69 -15.01 6.14
C PRO A 143 -25.92 -14.28 5.05
N GLU A 144 -26.21 -14.55 3.77
CA GLU A 144 -25.58 -13.81 2.68
C GLU A 144 -26.22 -12.43 2.46
N GLN A 145 -25.36 -11.49 2.13
CA GLN A 145 -25.67 -10.14 1.66
C GLN A 145 -24.90 -9.90 0.34
N SER A 146 -25.16 -8.77 -0.32
CA SER A 146 -24.42 -8.38 -1.52
C SER A 146 -23.79 -7.00 -1.39
N ILE A 147 -22.65 -6.75 -2.03
CA ILE A 147 -22.19 -5.39 -2.33
C ILE A 147 -22.04 -5.25 -3.83
N SER A 148 -22.45 -4.10 -4.38
CA SER A 148 -22.41 -3.85 -5.83
C SER A 148 -22.03 -2.42 -6.15
N GLY A 149 -21.35 -2.23 -7.29
CA GLY A 149 -20.78 -0.94 -7.64
C GLY A 149 -20.08 -0.91 -8.98
N ALA A 150 -19.39 0.20 -9.24
CA ALA A 150 -18.63 0.42 -10.46
C ALA A 150 -17.32 1.19 -10.20
N ILE A 151 -16.30 0.83 -10.99
CA ILE A 151 -15.02 1.51 -11.09
C ILE A 151 -15.10 2.54 -12.21
N THR A 152 -14.76 3.79 -11.91
CA THR A 152 -14.62 4.82 -12.94
C THR A 152 -13.17 4.86 -13.38
N VAL A 153 -12.89 4.43 -14.61
CA VAL A 153 -11.53 4.38 -15.18
C VAL A 153 -11.29 5.64 -16.03
N PRO A 154 -10.18 6.37 -15.84
CA PRO A 154 -9.83 7.52 -16.67
C PRO A 154 -9.65 7.15 -18.15
N ALA A 155 -9.86 8.13 -19.04
CA ALA A 155 -9.51 7.99 -20.44
C ALA A 155 -8.03 7.59 -20.62
N SER A 156 -7.75 6.75 -21.62
CA SER A 156 -6.47 6.05 -21.90
C SER A 156 -5.98 5.01 -20.86
N TYR A 157 -6.64 4.85 -19.72
CA TYR A 157 -6.33 3.79 -18.76
C TYR A 157 -7.16 2.52 -19.03
N THR A 158 -6.61 1.37 -18.71
CA THR A 158 -7.27 0.05 -18.77
C THR A 158 -7.23 -0.59 -17.38
N LEU A 159 -8.38 -1.04 -16.89
CA LEU A 159 -8.49 -1.74 -15.61
C LEU A 159 -7.70 -3.05 -15.64
N ASN A 160 -6.72 -3.17 -14.75
CA ASN A 160 -5.73 -4.26 -14.69
C ASN A 160 -6.07 -5.25 -13.57
N VAL A 161 -6.32 -4.72 -12.38
CA VAL A 161 -6.60 -5.47 -11.15
C VAL A 161 -7.84 -4.92 -10.47
N ARG A 162 -8.65 -5.81 -9.89
CA ARG A 162 -9.67 -5.49 -8.91
C ARG A 162 -9.51 -6.42 -7.71
N GLN A 163 -9.59 -5.88 -6.50
CA GLN A 163 -9.45 -6.64 -5.27
C GLN A 163 -10.66 -6.41 -4.37
N PHE A 164 -11.19 -7.50 -3.83
CA PHE A 164 -12.25 -7.49 -2.82
C PHE A 164 -11.68 -7.85 -1.46
N TYR A 165 -12.13 -7.20 -0.39
CA TYR A 165 -11.67 -7.43 0.97
C TYR A 165 -12.82 -7.62 1.95
N ILE A 166 -12.62 -8.53 2.91
CA ILE A 166 -13.42 -8.64 4.14
C ILE A 166 -12.52 -8.29 5.31
N GLY A 167 -12.83 -7.18 5.99
CA GLY A 167 -12.08 -6.64 7.12
C GLY A 167 -12.63 -7.11 8.48
N PHE A 168 -11.72 -7.56 9.33
CA PHE A 168 -11.93 -7.99 10.72
C PHE A 168 -11.06 -7.11 11.63
N GLY A 169 -11.49 -5.86 11.84
CA GLY A 169 -10.64 -4.81 12.40
C GLY A 169 -9.47 -4.49 11.46
N HIS A 170 -8.25 -4.43 12.01
CA HIS A 170 -7.05 -4.00 11.28
C HIS A 170 -6.55 -4.98 10.19
N LEU A 171 -7.13 -6.18 10.07
CA LEU A 171 -6.76 -7.19 9.08
C LEU A 171 -7.90 -7.49 8.13
N GLY A 172 -7.57 -7.98 6.93
CA GLY A 172 -8.57 -8.48 6.01
C GLY A 172 -8.09 -9.67 5.19
N LEU A 173 -9.05 -10.50 4.81
CA LEU A 173 -8.90 -11.48 3.73
C LEU A 173 -9.12 -10.74 2.41
N SER A 174 -8.29 -11.00 1.39
CA SER A 174 -8.41 -10.36 0.08
C SER A 174 -8.50 -11.35 -1.08
N TRP A 175 -9.35 -11.10 -2.06
CA TRP A 175 -9.39 -11.82 -3.33
C TRP A 175 -9.01 -10.89 -4.46
N GLU A 176 -8.32 -11.42 -5.47
CA GLU A 176 -7.75 -10.63 -6.57
C GLU A 176 -8.19 -11.16 -7.93
N GLU A 177 -8.92 -10.32 -8.64
CA GLU A 177 -9.31 -10.51 -10.03
C GLU A 177 -8.32 -9.79 -10.95
N LYS A 178 -7.90 -10.45 -12.04
CA LYS A 178 -6.97 -9.89 -13.05
C LYS A 178 -7.43 -10.22 -14.46
N ASN A 179 -7.13 -9.31 -15.38
CA ASN A 179 -7.41 -9.37 -16.83
C ASN A 179 -8.90 -9.21 -17.21
N ALA A 180 -9.15 -8.49 -18.31
CA ALA A 180 -10.46 -8.37 -18.98
C ALA A 180 -11.65 -8.02 -18.04
N LEU A 181 -11.38 -7.18 -17.04
CA LEU A 181 -12.33 -6.87 -15.98
C LEU A 181 -13.44 -5.93 -16.47
N SER A 182 -14.69 -6.25 -16.11
CA SER A 182 -15.78 -5.28 -16.20
C SER A 182 -15.55 -4.15 -15.19
N ASN A 183 -15.91 -2.92 -15.56
CA ASN A 183 -15.92 -1.81 -14.62
C ASN A 183 -16.96 -2.02 -13.51
N ALA A 184 -18.03 -2.78 -13.76
CA ALA A 184 -19.03 -3.13 -12.75
C ALA A 184 -18.60 -4.37 -11.94
N PHE A 185 -18.96 -4.40 -10.65
CA PHE A 185 -18.73 -5.53 -9.75
C PHE A 185 -19.96 -5.84 -8.91
N THR A 186 -20.04 -7.09 -8.45
CA THR A 186 -20.94 -7.53 -7.39
C THR A 186 -20.26 -8.67 -6.65
N TYR A 187 -20.27 -8.63 -5.31
CA TYR A 187 -19.71 -9.67 -4.45
C TYR A 187 -20.76 -10.16 -3.46
N THR A 188 -20.81 -11.47 -3.22
CA THR A 188 -21.50 -12.04 -2.08
C THR A 188 -20.66 -11.83 -0.83
N VAL A 189 -21.27 -11.34 0.24
CA VAL A 189 -20.60 -11.04 1.52
C VAL A 189 -21.41 -11.61 2.69
N PRO A 190 -20.80 -11.96 3.84
CA PRO A 190 -21.52 -12.53 4.97
C PRO A 190 -22.06 -11.42 5.89
N ASP A 191 -23.25 -11.60 6.45
CA ASP A 191 -23.82 -10.74 7.48
C ASP A 191 -23.14 -11.00 8.83
N LEU A 192 -22.08 -10.24 9.12
CA LEU A 192 -21.26 -10.38 10.31
C LEU A 192 -21.13 -9.04 11.06
N SER A 193 -21.45 -9.06 12.35
CA SER A 193 -21.28 -7.89 13.23
C SER A 193 -19.81 -7.51 13.37
N GLY A 194 -19.50 -6.22 13.20
CA GLY A 194 -18.13 -5.69 13.31
C GLY A 194 -17.24 -5.96 12.10
N VAL A 195 -17.79 -6.51 11.00
CA VAL A 195 -17.09 -6.69 9.73
C VAL A 195 -17.40 -5.53 8.78
N ALA A 196 -16.38 -5.07 8.05
CA ALA A 196 -16.51 -4.08 7.01
C ALA A 196 -15.87 -4.59 5.71
N PHE A 197 -16.41 -4.19 4.56
CA PHE A 197 -15.89 -4.60 3.26
C PHE A 197 -15.08 -3.47 2.61
N ALA A 198 -14.16 -3.84 1.73
CA ALA A 198 -13.47 -2.88 0.89
C ALA A 198 -13.31 -3.41 -0.54
N VAL A 199 -13.17 -2.49 -1.49
CA VAL A 199 -12.86 -2.80 -2.89
C VAL A 199 -11.71 -1.91 -3.32
N ALA A 200 -10.64 -2.50 -3.85
CA ALA A 200 -9.58 -1.78 -4.53
C ALA A 200 -9.62 -2.03 -6.05
N ALA A 201 -9.14 -1.08 -6.81
CA ALA A 201 -8.95 -1.18 -8.25
C ALA A 201 -7.59 -0.58 -8.63
N GLU A 202 -6.99 -1.13 -9.69
CA GLU A 202 -5.77 -0.63 -10.31
C GLU A 202 -5.95 -0.62 -11.82
N ALA A 203 -5.64 0.51 -12.46
CA ALA A 203 -5.58 0.65 -13.91
C ALA A 203 -4.22 1.19 -14.36
N VAL A 204 -3.80 0.78 -15.55
CA VAL A 204 -2.56 1.23 -16.20
C VAL A 204 -2.86 1.83 -17.57
N ASP A 205 -2.00 2.74 -18.03
CA ASP A 205 -2.05 3.27 -19.40
C ASP A 205 -0.88 2.79 -20.27
N GLY A 206 -0.89 3.15 -21.56
CA GLY A 206 0.15 2.80 -22.52
C GLY A 206 1.53 3.46 -22.28
N SER A 207 1.66 4.33 -21.28
CA SER A 207 2.92 4.96 -20.84
C SER A 207 3.42 4.37 -19.51
N SER A 208 2.83 3.27 -19.04
CA SER A 208 3.10 2.65 -17.74
C SER A 208 2.78 3.55 -16.54
N ARG A 209 1.89 4.55 -16.71
CA ARG A 209 1.33 5.29 -15.57
C ARG A 209 0.34 4.40 -14.83
N LEU A 210 0.32 4.52 -13.51
CA LEU A 210 -0.51 3.73 -12.61
C LEU A 210 -1.60 4.60 -11.99
N SER A 211 -2.79 4.04 -11.81
CA SER A 211 -3.85 4.62 -11.00
C SER A 211 -4.48 3.54 -10.14
N SER A 212 -4.48 3.75 -8.83
CA SER A 212 -5.01 2.83 -7.83
C SER A 212 -5.97 3.56 -6.90
N PHE A 213 -7.06 2.91 -6.51
CA PHE A 213 -7.99 3.43 -5.49
C PHE A 213 -8.54 2.30 -4.63
N PHE A 214 -8.57 2.53 -3.32
CA PHE A 214 -9.12 1.67 -2.29
C PHE A 214 -10.32 2.35 -1.65
N LYS A 215 -11.51 1.77 -1.84
CA LYS A 215 -12.76 2.15 -1.18
C LYS A 215 -12.93 1.31 0.08
N GLY A 216 -12.80 1.92 1.26
CA GLY A 216 -12.98 1.27 2.55
C GLY A 216 -14.39 1.42 3.12
N GLY A 217 -14.65 0.77 4.26
CA GLY A 217 -15.84 0.99 5.09
C GLY A 217 -17.19 0.68 4.42
N ILE A 218 -17.23 -0.24 3.45
CA ILE A 218 -18.46 -0.63 2.76
C ILE A 218 -19.25 -1.56 3.68
N SER A 219 -20.51 -1.21 3.99
CA SER A 219 -21.43 -2.12 4.68
C SER A 219 -22.04 -3.13 3.71
N GLY A 220 -22.43 -4.31 4.19
CA GLY A 220 -23.17 -5.26 3.36
C GLY A 220 -24.55 -4.70 2.94
N ASN A 221 -25.09 -5.23 1.83
CA ASN A 221 -26.24 -4.69 1.09
C ASN A 221 -26.06 -3.27 0.52
N THR A 222 -24.84 -2.70 0.53
CA THR A 222 -24.55 -1.44 -0.17
C THR A 222 -24.54 -1.65 -1.69
N SER A 223 -25.38 -0.90 -2.39
CA SER A 223 -25.38 -0.78 -3.85
C SER A 223 -24.80 0.56 -4.29
N ASN A 224 -24.41 0.66 -5.57
CA ASN A 224 -23.83 1.87 -6.17
C ASN A 224 -22.51 2.33 -5.50
N VAL A 225 -21.70 1.38 -5.00
CA VAL A 225 -20.35 1.68 -4.51
C VAL A 225 -19.52 2.27 -5.66
N SER A 226 -18.96 3.46 -5.47
CA SER A 226 -18.12 4.15 -6.45
C SER A 226 -16.65 3.97 -6.13
N VAL A 227 -15.86 3.50 -7.10
CA VAL A 227 -14.40 3.37 -7.00
C VAL A 227 -13.77 4.28 -8.08
N PRO A 228 -13.51 5.57 -7.78
CA PRO A 228 -13.00 6.53 -8.75
C PRO A 228 -11.47 6.45 -8.89
N LEU A 229 -11.00 5.94 -10.03
CA LEU A 229 -9.59 6.06 -10.43
C LEU A 229 -9.36 7.45 -11.06
N ALA A 230 -8.15 7.99 -10.93
CA ALA A 230 -7.76 9.30 -11.46
C ALA A 230 -6.56 9.18 -12.40
N ALA A 231 -6.50 9.98 -13.47
CA ALA A 231 -5.31 10.01 -14.32
C ALA A 231 -4.09 10.54 -13.55
N ALA A 232 -2.95 9.86 -13.68
CA ALA A 232 -1.72 10.23 -13.00
C ALA A 232 -1.07 11.52 -13.53
N PRO A 233 -0.15 12.12 -12.76
CA PRO A 233 0.79 13.11 -13.28
C PRO A 233 1.56 12.62 -14.50
N GLN A 234 1.98 13.56 -15.35
CA GLN A 234 2.77 13.31 -16.56
C GLN A 234 4.02 14.18 -16.51
N LEU A 235 5.19 13.61 -16.75
CA LEU A 235 6.48 14.28 -16.54
C LEU A 235 6.82 15.20 -17.72
N ALA A 236 7.28 16.42 -17.43
CA ALA A 236 7.62 17.41 -18.44
C ALA A 236 9.11 17.74 -18.50
N SER A 237 9.71 18.11 -17.37
CA SER A 237 11.12 18.52 -17.28
C SER A 237 11.74 18.08 -15.94
N PRO A 238 13.05 17.76 -15.88
CA PRO A 238 13.96 17.54 -17.01
C PRO A 238 13.52 16.35 -17.87
N ALA A 239 13.69 16.44 -19.18
CA ALA A 239 13.35 15.34 -20.09
C ALA A 239 14.19 14.07 -19.77
N SER A 240 13.64 12.89 -20.07
CA SER A 240 14.36 11.63 -19.83
C SER A 240 15.70 11.60 -20.56
N GLY A 241 16.77 11.29 -19.82
CA GLY A 241 18.16 11.34 -20.31
C GLY A 241 18.85 12.70 -20.14
N ALA A 242 18.23 13.67 -19.46
CA ALA A 242 18.86 14.96 -19.17
C ALA A 242 20.18 14.82 -18.40
N SER A 243 21.14 15.70 -18.69
CA SER A 243 22.43 15.76 -18.02
C SER A 243 22.69 17.15 -17.44
N GLY A 244 23.62 17.26 -16.50
CA GLY A 244 23.95 18.55 -15.88
C GLY A 244 22.96 18.99 -14.79
N VAL A 245 22.06 18.11 -14.35
CA VAL A 245 21.03 18.44 -13.35
C VAL A 245 21.67 18.73 -11.99
N ASP A 246 21.29 19.84 -11.37
CA ASP A 246 21.68 20.20 -10.01
C ASP A 246 20.45 20.66 -9.20
N THR A 247 20.66 21.02 -7.92
CA THR A 247 19.61 21.46 -6.97
C THR A 247 18.89 22.75 -7.39
N THR A 248 19.38 23.47 -8.40
CA THR A 248 18.73 24.68 -8.93
C THR A 248 17.66 24.36 -10.00
N ILE A 249 17.76 23.21 -10.65
CA ILE A 249 16.89 22.80 -11.76
C ILE A 249 15.51 22.37 -11.24
N PRO A 250 14.39 22.96 -11.73
CA PRO A 250 13.06 22.50 -11.41
C PRO A 250 12.69 21.22 -12.16
N PHE A 251 12.09 20.29 -11.42
CA PHE A 251 11.34 19.15 -11.93
C PHE A 251 9.87 19.55 -12.03
N SER A 252 9.21 19.25 -13.15
CA SER A 252 7.83 19.67 -13.40
C SER A 252 7.00 18.61 -14.12
N TRP A 253 5.69 18.62 -13.88
CA TRP A 253 4.73 17.64 -14.35
C TRP A 253 3.33 18.23 -14.52
N THR A 254 2.43 17.58 -15.24
CA THR A 254 0.99 17.91 -15.19
C THR A 254 0.38 17.36 -13.91
N GLN A 255 -0.58 18.04 -13.28
CA GLN A 255 -1.21 17.59 -12.02
C GLN A 255 -2.01 16.27 -12.08
N GLY A 256 -2.30 15.72 -13.26
CA GLY A 256 -3.23 14.59 -13.40
C GLY A 256 -4.68 15.02 -13.16
N GLN A 257 -5.49 14.15 -12.57
CA GLN A 257 -6.89 14.43 -12.22
C GLN A 257 -7.13 14.54 -10.71
N GLY A 258 -8.21 15.26 -10.34
CA GLY A 258 -8.68 15.39 -8.96
C GLY A 258 -7.80 16.27 -8.07
N THR A 259 -8.26 16.51 -6.84
CA THR A 259 -7.48 17.14 -5.78
C THR A 259 -6.54 16.11 -5.15
N GLY A 260 -5.28 16.46 -4.95
CA GLY A 260 -4.29 15.55 -4.37
C GLY A 260 -2.99 16.25 -3.99
N VAL A 261 -2.19 15.57 -3.18
CA VAL A 261 -0.81 15.95 -2.85
C VAL A 261 0.14 15.14 -3.73
N ASN A 262 1.09 15.80 -4.37
CA ASN A 262 2.15 15.16 -5.13
C ASN A 262 3.31 14.79 -4.21
N LEU A 263 3.87 13.59 -4.41
CA LEU A 263 5.12 13.13 -3.83
C LEU A 263 6.10 12.93 -4.99
N PHE A 264 6.97 13.93 -5.18
CA PHE A 264 8.13 13.79 -6.06
C PHE A 264 9.16 12.89 -5.38
N GLU A 265 9.67 11.89 -6.09
CA GLU A 265 10.71 10.98 -5.62
C GLU A 265 11.84 10.93 -6.65
N ALA A 266 13.06 11.20 -6.21
CA ALA A 266 14.28 11.07 -7.00
C ALA A 266 15.26 10.13 -6.32
N TRP A 267 15.56 9.00 -6.96
CA TRP A 267 16.39 7.94 -6.41
C TRP A 267 17.58 7.61 -7.33
N PRO A 268 18.73 7.23 -6.76
CA PRO A 268 19.94 6.93 -7.50
C PRO A 268 19.92 5.54 -8.16
N GLY A 269 20.78 5.36 -9.17
CA GLY A 269 21.12 4.05 -9.73
C GLY A 269 22.10 3.22 -8.88
N ASN A 270 22.43 3.64 -7.65
CA ASN A 270 23.39 2.99 -6.75
C ASN A 270 22.94 3.15 -5.29
N SER A 271 23.40 2.30 -4.37
CA SER A 271 22.98 2.32 -2.96
C SER A 271 23.73 3.33 -2.07
N THR A 272 24.79 3.97 -2.55
CA THR A 272 25.63 4.88 -1.76
C THR A 272 25.25 6.35 -1.90
N SER A 273 24.39 6.69 -2.85
CA SER A 273 23.88 8.04 -3.07
C SER A 273 22.53 8.24 -2.35
N PRO A 274 22.18 9.48 -1.97
CA PRO A 274 20.94 9.77 -1.26
C PRO A 274 19.68 9.67 -2.13
N THR A 275 18.56 9.25 -1.55
CA THR A 275 17.21 9.34 -2.15
C THR A 275 16.45 10.55 -1.59
N TYR A 276 15.71 11.24 -2.45
CA TYR A 276 14.98 12.46 -2.10
C TYR A 276 13.49 12.32 -2.33
N PHE A 277 12.70 12.75 -1.34
CA PHE A 277 11.24 12.79 -1.38
C PHE A 277 10.76 14.22 -1.12
N VAL A 278 9.82 14.73 -1.90
CA VAL A 278 9.23 16.07 -1.71
C VAL A 278 7.71 16.01 -1.82
N PHE A 279 7.01 16.25 -0.71
CA PHE A 279 5.57 16.46 -0.67
C PHE A 279 5.22 17.91 -1.03
N THR A 280 4.32 18.09 -2.01
CA THR A 280 3.90 19.40 -2.53
C THR A 280 2.51 19.31 -3.16
N THR A 281 1.71 20.37 -3.11
CA THR A 281 0.51 20.51 -3.96
C THR A 281 0.82 21.13 -5.32
N GLY A 282 2.02 21.71 -5.49
CA GLY A 282 2.49 22.28 -6.75
C GLY A 282 2.74 21.25 -7.85
N ASP A 283 2.85 21.73 -9.07
CA ASP A 283 3.22 21.00 -10.29
C ASP A 283 4.75 20.99 -10.54
N ASP A 284 5.51 21.50 -9.57
CA ASP A 284 6.97 21.47 -9.55
C ASP A 284 7.57 21.08 -8.19
N ALA A 285 8.81 20.57 -8.25
CA ALA A 285 9.71 20.43 -7.11
C ALA A 285 11.18 20.69 -7.52
N LYS A 286 12.05 20.80 -6.53
CA LYS A 286 13.50 20.76 -6.70
C LYS A 286 14.07 19.71 -5.76
N ILE A 287 15.21 19.13 -6.13
CA ILE A 287 16.00 18.34 -5.19
C ILE A 287 16.55 19.34 -4.14
N PRO A 288 16.29 19.13 -2.84
CA PRO A 288 16.77 20.04 -1.80
C PRO A 288 18.30 20.01 -1.74
N ASP A 289 18.91 21.18 -1.53
CA ASP A 289 20.36 21.27 -1.31
C ASP A 289 20.65 20.92 0.15
N LEU A 290 21.10 19.67 0.36
CA LEU A 290 21.42 19.11 1.67
C LEU A 290 22.93 18.76 1.77
N ALA A 291 23.77 19.48 1.04
CA ALA A 291 25.21 19.24 1.01
C ALA A 291 25.89 19.51 2.36
N ALA A 292 25.38 20.46 3.15
CA ALA A 292 25.92 20.78 4.47
C ALA A 292 25.67 19.64 5.49
N GLU A 293 24.61 18.86 5.29
CA GLU A 293 24.18 17.76 6.13
C GLU A 293 24.70 16.39 5.65
N GLY A 294 25.62 16.38 4.68
CA GLY A 294 26.19 15.15 4.10
C GLY A 294 25.27 14.41 3.12
N MET A 295 24.13 15.00 2.77
CA MET A 295 23.07 14.45 1.92
C MET A 295 22.98 15.17 0.56
N GLY A 296 24.08 15.79 0.13
CA GLY A 296 24.16 16.54 -1.13
C GLY A 296 24.08 15.65 -2.37
N LEU A 297 23.56 16.22 -3.46
CA LEU A 297 23.38 15.53 -4.73
C LEU A 297 24.75 15.16 -5.34
N PRO A 298 25.15 13.88 -5.42
CA PRO A 298 26.50 13.51 -5.82
C PRO A 298 26.79 13.87 -7.28
N ALA A 299 28.01 14.31 -7.59
CA ALA A 299 28.37 14.79 -8.92
C ALA A 299 28.53 13.64 -9.94
N GLY A 300 28.00 13.82 -11.16
CA GLY A 300 28.06 12.85 -12.25
C GLY A 300 27.29 11.53 -12.01
N ALA A 301 26.41 11.48 -11.00
CA ALA A 301 25.63 10.30 -10.63
C ALA A 301 24.38 10.15 -11.50
N SER A 302 24.03 8.91 -11.84
CA SER A 302 22.77 8.60 -12.52
C SER A 302 21.64 8.43 -11.51
N TYR A 303 20.52 9.10 -11.79
CA TYR A 303 19.29 9.10 -11.00
C TYR A 303 18.08 8.75 -11.87
N SER A 304 16.98 8.44 -11.21
CA SER A 304 15.65 8.36 -11.79
C SER A 304 14.67 9.12 -10.94
N TRP A 305 13.56 9.52 -11.54
CA TRP A 305 12.48 10.20 -10.84
C TRP A 305 11.12 9.86 -11.44
N HIS A 306 10.11 10.00 -10.59
CA HIS A 306 8.68 9.96 -10.91
C HIS A 306 7.93 10.82 -9.89
N VAL A 307 6.62 10.93 -10.08
CA VAL A 307 5.72 11.65 -9.17
C VAL A 307 4.55 10.74 -8.84
N HIS A 308 4.35 10.49 -7.54
CA HIS A 308 3.10 9.93 -7.05
C HIS A 308 2.12 11.08 -6.79
N ARG A 309 0.82 10.82 -6.91
CA ARG A 309 -0.25 11.72 -6.43
C ARG A 309 -1.16 10.95 -5.49
N LEU A 310 -1.35 11.48 -4.29
CA LEU A 310 -2.19 10.93 -3.24
C LEU A 310 -3.50 11.72 -3.21
N PHE A 311 -4.64 11.05 -3.39
CA PHE A 311 -5.95 11.68 -3.51
C PHE A 311 -7.00 10.94 -2.65
N PRO A 312 -8.08 11.59 -2.18
CA PRO A 312 -8.43 13.01 -2.31
C PRO A 312 -7.80 13.90 -1.21
N VAL A 313 -6.52 13.70 -0.88
CA VAL A 313 -5.78 14.50 0.12
C VAL A 313 -5.68 15.96 -0.34
N ALA A 314 -6.25 16.89 0.43
CA ALA A 314 -6.44 18.27 -0.04
C ALA A 314 -5.20 19.15 0.12
N SER A 315 -4.35 18.88 1.12
CA SER A 315 -3.20 19.72 1.47
C SER A 315 -2.01 18.93 2.01
N VAL A 316 -0.82 19.55 1.99
CA VAL A 316 0.37 18.98 2.63
C VAL A 316 0.20 18.89 4.16
N ASP A 317 -0.65 19.73 4.76
CA ASP A 317 -1.02 19.62 6.18
C ASP A 317 -1.82 18.35 6.47
N ASP A 318 -2.75 17.96 5.59
CA ASP A 318 -3.46 16.67 5.68
C ASP A 318 -2.45 15.52 5.54
N ALA A 319 -1.56 15.59 4.55
CA ALA A 319 -0.48 14.62 4.33
C ALA A 319 0.58 14.57 5.45
N ALA A 320 0.56 15.52 6.40
CA ALA A 320 1.39 15.54 7.59
C ALA A 320 0.56 15.35 8.88
N GLY A 321 -0.53 14.59 8.82
CA GLY A 321 -1.37 14.25 9.98
C GLY A 321 -1.37 12.77 10.35
N GLU A 322 -1.62 12.45 11.62
CA GLU A 322 -1.84 11.06 12.08
C GLU A 322 -2.99 10.38 11.32
N GLY A 323 -4.01 11.16 10.91
CA GLY A 323 -5.06 10.69 10.01
C GLY A 323 -4.50 10.16 8.69
N PHE A 324 -3.51 10.84 8.09
CA PHE A 324 -2.85 10.40 6.86
C PHE A 324 -1.90 9.23 7.07
N ARG A 325 -1.23 9.13 8.22
CA ARG A 325 -0.51 7.91 8.60
C ARG A 325 -1.44 6.70 8.74
N ARG A 326 -2.69 6.92 9.15
CA ARG A 326 -3.76 5.90 9.14
C ARG A 326 -4.34 5.64 7.73
N PHE A 327 -4.25 6.62 6.82
CA PHE A 327 -4.82 6.70 5.45
C PHE A 327 -4.25 5.81 4.31
N LEU A 328 -3.13 5.07 4.34
CA LEU A 328 -1.98 5.04 5.24
C LEU A 328 -1.63 3.58 5.53
N ILE A 329 -2.13 3.04 6.64
CA ILE A 329 -1.78 1.68 7.07
C ILE A 329 -3.03 0.82 7.39
N ASP A 330 -4.15 1.43 7.80
CA ASP A 330 -5.39 0.73 8.20
C ASP A 330 -6.42 0.60 7.08
N LEU A 331 -7.06 -0.56 6.90
CA LEU A 331 -8.23 -0.71 6.01
C LEU A 331 -9.39 0.25 6.38
N ASP A 332 -9.51 0.59 7.66
CA ASP A 332 -10.57 1.46 8.20
C ASP A 332 -10.29 2.97 8.05
N GLY A 333 -9.08 3.36 7.65
CA GLY A 333 -8.69 4.79 7.64
C GLY A 333 -9.27 5.60 6.48
N GLY A 334 -10.37 5.17 5.85
CA GLY A 334 -11.06 5.87 4.77
C GLY A 334 -10.55 5.58 3.35
N ASP A 335 -11.18 6.22 2.37
CA ASP A 335 -10.96 5.99 0.94
C ASP A 335 -9.68 6.67 0.44
N VAL A 336 -8.78 5.89 -0.15
CA VAL A 336 -7.47 6.39 -0.62
C VAL A 336 -7.23 6.02 -2.08
N GLY A 337 -6.84 7.03 -2.86
CA GLY A 337 -6.27 6.86 -4.18
C GLY A 337 -4.79 7.20 -4.19
N TRP A 338 -4.02 6.45 -4.98
CA TRP A 338 -2.69 6.89 -5.42
C TRP A 338 -2.57 6.74 -6.93
N THR A 339 -1.81 7.62 -7.57
CA THR A 339 -1.38 7.44 -8.97
C THR A 339 0.12 7.56 -9.07
N VAL A 340 0.75 6.94 -10.06
CA VAL A 340 2.20 7.07 -10.33
C VAL A 340 2.40 7.50 -11.78
N SER A 341 3.22 8.53 -12.00
CA SER A 341 3.63 8.96 -13.34
C SER A 341 4.50 7.92 -14.06
N GLU A 342 4.81 8.18 -15.33
CA GLU A 342 5.96 7.54 -15.98
C GLU A 342 7.27 7.88 -15.24
N ARG A 343 8.34 7.13 -15.54
CA ARG A 343 9.67 7.31 -14.95
C ARG A 343 10.64 7.93 -15.95
N PHE A 344 11.31 9.00 -15.57
CA PHE A 344 12.41 9.61 -16.33
C PHE A 344 13.76 9.35 -15.64
N GLY A 345 14.84 9.29 -16.42
CA GLY A 345 16.22 9.22 -15.92
C GLY A 345 16.97 10.54 -16.11
N PHE A 346 17.99 10.81 -15.28
CA PHE A 346 18.91 11.93 -15.50
C PHE A 346 20.31 11.65 -14.92
N THR A 347 21.30 12.43 -15.35
CA THR A 347 22.66 12.47 -14.77
C THR A 347 22.91 13.82 -14.13
N THR A 348 23.41 13.82 -12.90
CA THR A 348 23.72 15.05 -12.16
C THR A 348 24.91 15.80 -12.76
N LYS A 349 25.04 17.06 -12.40
CA LYS A 349 26.15 17.93 -12.80
C LYS A 349 27.50 17.34 -12.41
N ALA A 350 28.45 17.34 -13.35
CA ALA A 350 29.82 16.90 -13.08
C ALA A 350 30.55 17.91 -12.19
N ALA A 351 31.52 17.43 -11.40
CA ALA A 351 32.40 18.31 -10.64
C ALA A 351 33.24 19.18 -11.59
N ALA A 352 33.46 20.45 -11.21
CA ALA A 352 34.28 21.37 -12.00
C ALA A 352 35.70 20.80 -12.18
N GLY A 353 36.08 20.52 -13.43
CA GLY A 353 37.36 19.91 -13.80
C GLY A 353 37.28 18.50 -14.37
N ALA A 354 36.11 17.83 -14.32
CA ALA A 354 35.92 16.54 -14.97
C ALA A 354 35.74 16.69 -16.50
N VAL A 355 36.82 16.54 -17.27
CA VAL A 355 36.76 16.48 -18.73
C VAL A 355 36.13 15.15 -19.16
N ALA A 356 34.99 15.22 -19.83
CA ALA A 356 34.21 14.03 -20.17
C ALA A 356 34.83 13.21 -21.31
N ALA A 357 35.30 12.00 -21.00
CA ALA A 357 35.56 10.97 -22.00
C ALA A 357 34.23 10.31 -22.40
N PHE A 358 33.51 10.92 -23.35
CA PHE A 358 32.28 10.34 -23.91
C PHE A 358 32.60 9.13 -24.77
N ALA A 359 32.46 7.93 -24.20
CA ALA A 359 32.25 6.71 -24.97
C ALA A 359 30.76 6.60 -25.31
N THR A 360 30.42 6.69 -26.60
CA THR A 360 29.05 6.44 -27.08
C THR A 360 28.69 4.97 -26.94
N ALA A 361 27.96 4.64 -25.87
CA ALA A 361 27.33 3.33 -25.68
C ALA A 361 25.81 3.47 -25.78
N SER A 362 25.28 3.27 -27.00
CA SER A 362 23.86 2.98 -27.19
C SER A 362 23.55 1.62 -26.54
N GLY A 363 22.97 1.63 -25.34
CA GLY A 363 22.74 0.43 -24.54
C GLY A 363 21.34 0.41 -23.95
N ALA A 364 20.52 -0.52 -24.45
CA ALA A 364 19.19 -0.96 -24.03
C ALA A 364 18.60 -0.38 -22.73
N ALA A 365 17.31 -0.03 -22.80
CA ALA A 365 16.46 0.11 -21.63
C ALA A 365 16.58 -1.17 -20.76
N ALA A 366 17.13 -1.01 -19.56
CA ALA A 366 17.25 -2.10 -18.61
C ALA A 366 15.86 -2.43 -18.05
N ALA A 367 15.15 -3.33 -18.73
CA ALA A 367 14.02 -4.07 -18.20
C ALA A 367 14.51 -5.05 -17.10
N GLY A 368 15.09 -4.49 -16.04
CA GLY A 368 15.44 -5.18 -14.80
C GLY A 368 14.33 -4.96 -13.80
N GLY A 369 13.74 -6.05 -13.30
CA GLY A 369 12.67 -6.02 -12.30
C GLY A 369 13.16 -5.47 -10.96
N ALA A 370 13.21 -4.16 -10.83
CA ALA A 370 13.26 -3.51 -9.53
C ALA A 370 11.90 -3.70 -8.87
N GLN A 371 11.85 -4.51 -7.81
CA GLN A 371 10.64 -4.70 -7.01
C GLN A 371 10.08 -3.35 -6.55
N HIS A 372 8.76 -3.23 -6.58
CA HIS A 372 8.04 -2.04 -6.14
C HIS A 372 8.47 -1.63 -4.72
N ARG A 373 9.24 -0.54 -4.64
CA ARG A 373 9.51 0.22 -3.40
C ARG A 373 8.90 1.62 -3.41
N GLY A 374 8.03 1.90 -4.38
CA GLY A 374 7.08 3.01 -4.25
C GLY A 374 6.12 2.66 -3.12
N LEU A 375 6.26 3.38 -2.00
CA LEU A 375 5.30 3.55 -0.91
C LEU A 375 4.20 2.47 -0.77
N VAL A 376 4.59 1.20 -0.52
CA VAL A 376 3.62 0.09 -0.41
C VAL A 376 2.86 0.23 0.90
N MET A 377 1.70 0.88 0.81
CA MET A 377 0.91 1.35 1.93
C MET A 377 -0.52 0.88 1.85
N ARG A 378 -0.76 -0.31 2.43
CA ARG A 378 -1.80 -0.54 3.46
C ARG A 378 -1.90 -2.01 3.82
N ALA A 379 -2.07 -2.25 5.13
CA ALA A 379 -2.34 -3.51 5.81
C ALA A 379 -1.43 -4.71 5.47
N ALA A 380 -1.19 -5.56 6.45
CA ALA A 380 -0.64 -6.87 6.16
C ALA A 380 -1.77 -7.80 5.72
N ILE A 381 -1.86 -8.01 4.40
CA ILE A 381 -2.97 -8.67 3.74
C ILE A 381 -2.69 -10.18 3.64
N LEU A 382 -3.65 -11.01 4.07
CA LEU A 382 -3.64 -12.44 3.79
C LEU A 382 -4.31 -12.67 2.44
N ALA A 383 -3.51 -13.07 1.45
CA ALA A 383 -4.01 -13.43 0.14
C ALA A 383 -4.98 -14.62 0.23
N GLY A 384 -6.24 -14.39 -0.14
CA GLY A 384 -7.19 -15.44 -0.45
C GLY A 384 -6.71 -16.24 -1.66
N PRO A 385 -6.78 -17.58 -1.63
CA PRO A 385 -6.34 -18.41 -2.74
C PRO A 385 -7.25 -18.24 -3.95
N ARG A 386 -6.65 -18.33 -5.14
CA ARG A 386 -7.32 -18.67 -6.40
C ARG A 386 -7.61 -20.17 -6.47
#